data_AF-A0AAU9NMQ3-F1
#
_entry.id   AF-A0AAU9NMQ3-F1
#
_cell.length_a   1.000
_cell.length_b   1.000
_cell.length_c   1.000
_cell.angle_alpha   90.00
_cell.angle_beta   90.00
_cell.angle_gamma   90.00
#
_symmetry.space_group_name_H-M   'P 1'
#
loop_
_entity.id
_entity.type
_entity.pdbx_description
1 polymer ?
#
loop_
_entity_poly.entity_id
_entity_poly.type
_entity_poly.pdbx_seq_one_letter_code
_entity_poly.pdbx_strand_id
1 'polypeptide(L)'
;MKPYEYGFRVFMLTFSIVLVSGTSHFFRTAVSRLLLVIVGAGICFIVNICIYPVWSGEELHKLVVKNFRGVATSLEECVRSYLQNVEYDRIPSKILVYQATDDPLYTGYRAAVQSTSQEDALLGFAIWEPPHGRYKMLRYPWGQFVKVGGALRHCAFMVMAMHGCILSEIQAAAELRMMFRNEIQRVGSEGAKVLRELGNKLEKLEKLSPNFDLLEKVHEAAEELQMLIDEKSYHLVSAAARQRHKELEDPDQEETEEETSTEAQQAPHLKHSHTFKNIDRHITNMSMNLPSFANWGSCDEEALKQQLQWPSRLSVLGDAVLNEREVRTYESASALSLANFTSSLIEFVARLQNLLNSFQELSDKARFSNPTNPLDQKEEGDDVGFWTPFGNCMGFNT
;
A
#
# COMPACT_ATOMS: atom_id res chain seq x y z
N MET A 1 -12.92 -27.45 -7.08
CA MET A 1 -11.98 -28.55 -6.77
C MET A 1 -10.61 -28.15 -7.29
N LYS A 2 -9.58 -28.33 -6.48
CA LYS A 2 -8.21 -27.94 -6.88
C LYS A 2 -7.62 -29.04 -7.79
N PRO A 3 -6.80 -28.71 -8.81
CA PRO A 3 -6.34 -29.67 -9.82
C PRO A 3 -5.65 -30.92 -9.25
N TYR A 4 -4.91 -30.77 -8.14
CA TYR A 4 -4.21 -31.87 -7.48
C TYR A 4 -5.14 -32.92 -6.85
N GLU A 5 -6.39 -32.56 -6.53
CA GLU A 5 -7.35 -33.48 -5.92
C GLU A 5 -7.78 -34.59 -6.89
N TYR A 6 -7.79 -34.30 -8.19
CA TYR A 6 -8.16 -35.27 -9.22
C TYR A 6 -7.08 -36.36 -9.36
N GLY A 7 -5.80 -35.96 -9.48
CA GLY A 7 -4.68 -36.90 -9.58
C GLY A 7 -4.57 -37.81 -8.35
N PHE A 8 -4.73 -37.25 -7.15
CA PHE A 8 -4.75 -38.02 -5.91
C PHE A 8 -5.92 -39.02 -5.84
N ARG A 9 -7.12 -38.63 -6.27
CA ARG A 9 -8.30 -39.53 -6.30
C ARG A 9 -8.13 -40.67 -7.30
N VAL A 10 -7.60 -40.39 -8.49
CA VAL A 10 -7.33 -41.42 -9.50
C VAL A 10 -6.26 -42.41 -9.01
N PHE A 11 -5.22 -41.93 -8.33
CA PHE A 11 -4.21 -42.77 -7.69
C PHE A 11 -4.83 -43.68 -6.61
N MET A 12 -5.61 -43.11 -5.68
CA MET A 12 -6.27 -43.87 -4.62
C MET A 12 -7.26 -44.90 -5.17
N LEU A 13 -8.05 -44.55 -6.18
CA LEU A 13 -8.97 -45.48 -6.85
C LEU A 13 -8.22 -46.66 -7.49
N THR A 14 -7.11 -46.38 -8.18
CA THR A 14 -6.29 -47.41 -8.82
C THR A 14 -5.66 -48.34 -7.77
N PHE A 15 -5.21 -47.79 -6.64
CA PHE A 15 -4.70 -48.57 -5.51
C PHE A 15 -5.79 -49.45 -4.89
N SER A 16 -7.00 -48.92 -4.65
CA SER A 16 -8.13 -49.67 -4.10
C SER A 16 -8.61 -50.79 -5.02
N ILE A 17 -8.68 -50.56 -6.34
CA ILE A 17 -9.04 -51.59 -7.32
C ILE A 17 -8.02 -52.74 -7.31
N VAL A 18 -6.74 -52.42 -7.15
CA VAL A 18 -5.66 -53.43 -7.08
C VAL A 18 -5.76 -54.24 -5.78
N LEU A 19 -6.02 -53.59 -4.63
CA LEU A 19 -6.24 -54.26 -3.33
C LEU A 19 -7.39 -55.25 -3.35
N VAL A 20 -8.49 -54.93 -4.04
CA VAL A 20 -9.69 -55.77 -4.10
C VAL A 20 -9.54 -56.94 -5.09
N SER A 21 -8.64 -56.85 -6.07
CA SER A 21 -8.58 -57.81 -7.19
C SER A 21 -7.96 -59.19 -6.86
N GLY A 22 -7.51 -59.46 -5.63
CA GLY A 22 -7.29 -60.82 -5.10
C GLY A 22 -6.36 -61.77 -5.88
N THR A 23 -5.42 -61.27 -6.69
CA THR A 23 -4.53 -62.11 -7.52
C THR A 23 -3.34 -62.67 -6.72
N SER A 24 -2.91 -63.91 -7.00
CA SER A 24 -1.70 -64.54 -6.41
C SER A 24 -0.38 -63.78 -6.69
N HIS A 25 -0.36 -62.90 -7.70
CA HIS A 25 0.74 -61.99 -8.01
C HIS A 25 0.45 -60.52 -7.61
N PHE A 26 -0.36 -60.32 -6.56
CA PHE A 26 -0.79 -59.01 -6.06
C PHE A 26 0.39 -58.04 -5.89
N PHE A 27 1.42 -58.46 -5.14
CA PHE A 27 2.56 -57.59 -4.84
C PHE A 27 3.33 -57.17 -6.10
N ARG A 28 3.58 -58.12 -7.02
CA ARG A 28 4.28 -57.85 -8.29
C ARG A 28 3.49 -56.91 -9.20
N THR A 29 2.17 -57.05 -9.24
CA THR A 29 1.27 -56.23 -10.05
C THR A 29 1.13 -54.82 -9.47
N ALA A 30 1.00 -54.70 -8.15
CA ALA A 30 0.95 -53.42 -7.45
C ALA A 30 2.26 -52.63 -7.63
N VAL A 31 3.41 -53.29 -7.45
CA VAL A 31 4.73 -52.67 -7.64
C VAL A 31 4.93 -52.22 -9.09
N SER A 32 4.57 -53.04 -10.09
CA SER A 32 4.71 -52.67 -11.50
C SER A 32 3.89 -51.43 -11.86
N ARG A 33 2.66 -51.30 -11.35
CA ARG A 33 1.81 -50.12 -11.59
C ARG A 33 2.33 -48.89 -10.85
N LEU A 34 2.80 -49.05 -9.62
CA LEU A 34 3.43 -47.95 -8.87
C LEU A 34 4.68 -47.43 -9.59
N LEU A 35 5.52 -48.33 -10.11
CA LEU A 35 6.69 -47.96 -10.91
C LEU A 35 6.29 -47.22 -12.19
N LEU A 36 5.24 -47.66 -12.89
CA LEU A 36 4.75 -46.96 -14.07
C LEU A 36 4.26 -45.53 -13.74
N VAL A 37 3.58 -45.36 -12.60
CA VAL A 37 3.16 -44.03 -12.11
C VAL A 37 4.38 -43.16 -11.78
N ILE A 38 5.37 -43.71 -11.08
CA ILE A 38 6.61 -42.98 -10.74
C ILE A 38 7.38 -42.60 -12.00
N VAL A 39 7.49 -43.50 -12.98
CA VAL A 39 8.15 -43.22 -14.27
C VAL A 39 7.37 -42.17 -15.05
N GLY A 40 6.04 -42.27 -15.13
CA GLY A 40 5.19 -41.27 -15.78
C GLY A 40 5.30 -39.89 -15.12
N ALA A 41 5.29 -39.85 -13.78
CA ALA A 41 5.51 -38.62 -13.01
C ALA A 41 6.93 -38.07 -13.23
N GLY A 42 7.94 -38.93 -13.27
CA GLY A 42 9.33 -38.55 -13.56
C GLY A 42 9.51 -37.96 -14.96
N ILE A 43 8.94 -38.60 -15.98
CA ILE A 43 8.97 -38.07 -17.36
C ILE A 43 8.25 -36.72 -17.43
N CYS A 44 7.07 -36.60 -16.81
CA CYS A 44 6.35 -35.33 -16.75
C CYS A 44 7.17 -34.24 -16.04
N PHE A 45 7.81 -34.57 -14.93
CA PHE A 45 8.68 -33.66 -14.19
C PHE A 45 9.89 -33.22 -15.02
N ILE A 46 10.57 -34.16 -15.70
CA ILE A 46 11.69 -33.87 -16.60
C ILE A 46 11.25 -32.96 -17.74
N VAL A 47 10.10 -33.24 -18.38
CA VAL A 47 9.56 -32.41 -19.46
C VAL A 47 9.27 -30.98 -18.96
N ASN A 48 8.64 -30.84 -17.79
CA ASN A 48 8.34 -29.53 -17.21
C ASN A 48 9.60 -28.75 -16.81
N ILE A 49 10.69 -29.41 -16.42
CA ILE A 49 11.95 -28.73 -16.06
C ILE A 49 12.79 -28.41 -17.30
N CYS A 50 12.87 -29.32 -18.26
CA CYS A 50 13.83 -29.24 -19.36
C CYS A 50 13.26 -28.57 -20.63
N ILE A 51 11.96 -28.63 -20.87
CA ILE A 51 11.35 -28.14 -22.12
C ILE A 51 10.62 -26.80 -21.91
N TYR A 52 9.83 -26.66 -20.83
CA TYR A 52 9.13 -25.42 -20.49
C TYR A 52 9.21 -25.11 -18.99
N PRO A 53 10.40 -24.75 -18.48
CA PRO A 53 10.54 -24.38 -17.07
C PRO A 53 9.69 -23.15 -16.73
N VAL A 54 8.89 -23.27 -15.69
CA VAL A 54 8.20 -22.14 -15.06
C VAL A 54 9.11 -21.59 -13.96
N TRP A 55 9.63 -20.38 -14.17
CA TRP A 55 10.55 -19.73 -13.25
C TRP A 55 9.81 -18.88 -12.22
N SER A 56 10.04 -19.17 -10.95
CA SER A 56 9.47 -18.44 -9.81
C SER A 56 10.05 -17.03 -9.69
N GLY A 57 11.32 -16.84 -10.04
CA GLY A 57 11.97 -15.53 -10.06
C GLY A 57 11.32 -14.56 -11.05
N GLU A 58 10.91 -15.04 -12.22
CA GLU A 58 10.19 -14.23 -13.20
C GLU A 58 8.79 -13.85 -12.71
N GLU A 59 8.08 -14.76 -12.04
CA GLU A 59 6.79 -14.45 -11.42
C GLU A 59 6.93 -13.47 -10.25
N LEU A 60 8.00 -13.57 -9.45
CA LEU A 60 8.33 -12.58 -8.41
C LEU A 60 8.57 -11.20 -9.04
N HIS A 61 9.37 -11.14 -10.10
CA HIS A 61 9.63 -9.89 -10.82
C HIS A 61 8.33 -9.26 -11.33
N LYS A 62 7.50 -10.02 -12.06
CA LYS A 62 6.21 -9.55 -12.58
C LYS A 62 5.28 -9.09 -11.46
N LEU A 63 5.24 -9.81 -10.34
CA LEU A 63 4.44 -9.46 -9.18
C LEU A 63 4.84 -8.09 -8.62
N VAL A 64 6.13 -7.86 -8.39
CA VAL A 64 6.61 -6.58 -7.85
C VAL A 64 6.31 -5.45 -8.84
N VAL A 65 6.56 -5.62 -10.14
CA VAL A 65 6.22 -4.63 -11.18
C VAL A 65 4.72 -4.32 -11.21
N LYS A 66 3.87 -5.35 -11.14
CA LYS A 66 2.42 -5.18 -11.08
C LYS A 66 2.00 -4.38 -9.84
N ASN A 67 2.63 -4.63 -8.70
CA ASN A 67 2.36 -3.89 -7.48
C ASN A 67 2.72 -2.40 -7.62
N PHE A 68 3.84 -2.04 -8.27
CA PHE A 68 4.18 -0.63 -8.54
C PHE A 68 3.07 0.07 -9.34
N ARG A 69 2.63 -0.56 -10.43
CA ARG A 69 1.55 -0.04 -11.30
C ARG A 69 0.22 0.08 -10.52
N GLY A 70 -0.08 -0.91 -9.68
CA GLY A 70 -1.27 -0.95 -8.83
C GLY A 70 -1.28 0.19 -7.80
N VAL A 71 -0.18 0.39 -7.08
CA VAL A 71 -0.05 1.47 -6.08
C VAL A 71 -0.08 2.85 -6.74
N ALA A 72 0.59 3.03 -7.88
CA ALA A 72 0.59 4.30 -8.61
C ALA A 72 -0.83 4.70 -9.06
N THR A 73 -1.56 3.75 -9.63
CA THR A 73 -2.96 3.96 -10.05
C THR A 73 -3.82 4.25 -8.82
N SER A 74 -3.66 3.49 -7.74
CA SER A 74 -4.42 3.71 -6.51
C SER A 74 -4.17 5.08 -5.89
N LEU A 75 -2.95 5.61 -5.96
CA LEU A 75 -2.63 6.94 -5.44
C LEU A 75 -3.40 8.04 -6.19
N GLU A 76 -3.30 8.06 -7.52
CA GLU A 76 -4.00 9.06 -8.34
C GLU A 76 -5.50 8.98 -8.19
N GLU A 77 -6.03 7.76 -8.19
CA GLU A 77 -7.46 7.54 -8.07
C GLU A 77 -7.96 7.96 -6.68
N CYS A 78 -7.17 7.75 -5.63
CA CYS A 78 -7.50 8.11 -4.26
C CYS A 78 -7.54 9.63 -4.12
N VAL A 79 -6.50 10.31 -4.59
CA VAL A 79 -6.44 11.78 -4.63
C VAL A 79 -7.59 12.37 -5.43
N ARG A 80 -7.85 11.83 -6.63
CA ARG A 80 -8.96 12.32 -7.47
C ARG A 80 -10.31 12.11 -6.80
N SER A 81 -10.56 10.94 -6.22
CA SER A 81 -11.84 10.64 -5.53
C SER A 81 -12.02 11.52 -4.30
N TYR A 82 -10.95 11.74 -3.51
CA TYR A 82 -10.96 12.65 -2.38
C TYR A 82 -11.37 14.08 -2.78
N LEU A 83 -10.89 14.56 -3.94
CA LEU A 83 -11.21 15.90 -4.44
C LEU A 83 -12.58 16.00 -5.13
N GLN A 84 -13.07 14.92 -5.75
CA GLN A 84 -14.33 14.89 -6.50
C GLN A 84 -15.58 14.60 -5.65
N ASN A 85 -15.42 13.98 -4.48
CA ASN A 85 -16.53 13.57 -3.61
C ASN A 85 -17.21 14.78 -2.93
N VAL A 86 -17.85 15.66 -3.69
CA VAL A 86 -18.59 16.84 -3.20
C VAL A 86 -19.96 16.42 -2.62
N GLU A 87 -20.45 15.25 -3.00
CA GLU A 87 -21.77 14.71 -2.63
C GLU A 87 -21.58 13.33 -1.99
N TYR A 88 -21.19 13.29 -0.72
CA TYR A 88 -21.23 12.06 0.08
C TYR A 88 -22.37 12.20 1.09
N ASP A 89 -23.52 11.62 0.76
CA ASP A 89 -24.50 11.24 1.78
C ASP A 89 -23.74 10.41 2.82
N ARG A 90 -23.75 10.84 4.09
CA ARG A 90 -23.04 10.21 5.21
C ARG A 90 -23.27 8.70 5.18
N ILE A 91 -22.34 7.93 4.62
CA ILE A 91 -22.43 6.46 4.64
C ILE A 91 -22.12 6.06 6.09
N PRO A 92 -23.09 5.50 6.84
CA PRO A 92 -22.84 5.12 8.22
C PRO A 92 -21.72 4.10 8.25
N SER A 93 -20.80 4.27 9.20
CA SER A 93 -19.61 3.43 9.46
C SER A 93 -19.88 1.91 9.61
N LYS A 94 -21.15 1.48 9.57
CA LYS A 94 -21.61 0.08 9.63
C LYS A 94 -21.63 -0.65 8.27
N ILE A 95 -21.42 0.03 7.13
CA ILE A 95 -21.45 -0.57 5.77
C ILE A 95 -20.04 -0.71 5.17
N LEU A 96 -18.96 -0.62 5.97
CA LEU A 96 -17.58 -0.74 5.46
C LEU A 96 -17.13 -2.18 5.15
N VAL A 97 -18.07 -3.09 4.87
CA VAL A 97 -17.79 -4.48 4.48
C VAL A 97 -18.14 -4.74 3.02
N TYR A 98 -19.03 -3.95 2.39
CA TYR A 98 -19.68 -4.37 1.15
C TYR A 98 -19.28 -3.63 -0.14
N GLN A 99 -18.68 -2.43 -0.07
CA GLN A 99 -18.48 -1.62 -1.29
C GLN A 99 -17.02 -1.48 -1.76
N ALA A 100 -16.04 -1.88 -0.94
CA ALA A 100 -14.63 -1.78 -1.33
C ALA A 100 -14.15 -2.93 -2.22
N THR A 101 -14.83 -4.08 -2.23
CA THR A 101 -14.29 -5.30 -2.87
C THR A 101 -14.17 -5.23 -4.38
N ASP A 102 -15.02 -4.45 -5.05
CA ASP A 102 -15.06 -4.33 -6.52
C ASP A 102 -14.51 -3.00 -7.04
N ASP A 103 -14.04 -2.11 -6.15
CA ASP A 103 -13.45 -0.84 -6.57
C ASP A 103 -12.02 -1.05 -7.11
N PRO A 104 -11.72 -0.70 -8.38
CA PRO A 104 -10.37 -0.75 -8.93
C PRO A 104 -9.31 -0.11 -8.03
N LEU A 105 -9.68 0.96 -7.30
CA LEU A 105 -8.83 1.64 -6.32
C LEU A 105 -8.34 0.73 -5.20
N TYR A 106 -9.26 -0.05 -4.65
CA TYR A 106 -8.99 -0.95 -3.54
C TYR A 106 -8.10 -2.11 -3.98
N THR A 107 -8.28 -2.61 -5.20
CA THR A 107 -7.53 -3.77 -5.70
C THR A 107 -6.02 -3.49 -5.84
N GLY A 108 -5.63 -2.27 -6.24
CA GLY A 108 -4.24 -1.93 -6.55
C GLY A 108 -3.32 -1.92 -5.33
N TYR A 109 -3.55 -1.04 -4.37
CA TYR A 109 -2.71 -0.94 -3.17
C TYR A 109 -2.89 -2.15 -2.24
N ARG A 110 -4.08 -2.79 -2.21
CA ARG A 110 -4.31 -3.99 -1.39
C ARG A 110 -3.49 -5.17 -1.87
N ALA A 111 -3.37 -5.36 -3.19
CA ALA A 111 -2.53 -6.42 -3.75
C ALA A 111 -1.08 -6.27 -3.28
N ALA A 112 -0.55 -5.05 -3.27
CA ALA A 112 0.78 -4.77 -2.73
C ALA A 112 0.86 -5.03 -1.22
N VAL A 113 -0.14 -4.61 -0.43
CA VAL A 113 -0.15 -4.85 1.03
C VAL A 113 -0.23 -6.33 1.39
N GLN A 114 -0.94 -7.13 0.61
CA GLN A 114 -1.16 -8.56 0.87
C GLN A 114 -0.15 -9.48 0.18
N SER A 115 0.82 -8.95 -0.58
CA SER A 115 1.74 -9.77 -1.39
C SER A 115 2.82 -10.51 -0.60
N THR A 116 3.05 -10.19 0.68
CA THR A 116 4.19 -10.73 1.46
C THR A 116 4.30 -12.25 1.42
N SER A 117 3.22 -12.99 1.67
CA SER A 117 3.26 -14.46 1.68
C SER A 117 3.50 -15.05 0.29
N GLN A 118 3.03 -14.36 -0.76
CA GLN A 118 3.27 -14.75 -2.14
C GLN A 118 4.72 -14.46 -2.54
N GLU A 119 5.27 -13.31 -2.15
CA GLU A 119 6.67 -12.93 -2.38
C GLU A 119 7.63 -13.91 -1.69
N ASP A 120 7.37 -14.28 -0.44
CA ASP A 120 8.20 -15.23 0.32
C ASP A 120 8.17 -16.64 -0.30
N ALA A 121 6.98 -17.09 -0.72
CA ALA A 121 6.83 -18.36 -1.41
C ALA A 121 7.62 -18.36 -2.73
N LEU A 122 7.50 -17.30 -3.53
CA LEU A 122 8.22 -17.18 -4.80
C LEU A 122 9.74 -17.08 -4.61
N LEU A 123 10.18 -16.33 -3.60
CA LEU A 123 11.59 -16.19 -3.24
C LEU A 123 12.22 -17.53 -2.86
N GLY A 124 11.50 -18.36 -2.09
CA GLY A 124 11.97 -19.67 -1.65
C GLY A 124 12.37 -20.59 -2.80
N PHE A 125 11.65 -20.52 -3.93
CA PHE A 125 11.99 -21.26 -5.14
C PHE A 125 13.02 -20.53 -6.02
N ALA A 126 12.92 -19.19 -6.12
CA ALA A 126 13.77 -18.40 -7.00
C ALA A 126 15.27 -18.49 -6.66
N ILE A 127 15.62 -18.63 -5.38
CA ILE A 127 17.03 -18.73 -4.93
C ILE A 127 17.78 -19.92 -5.56
N TRP A 128 17.06 -20.97 -5.97
CA TRP A 128 17.64 -22.18 -6.57
C TRP A 128 17.75 -22.12 -8.10
N GLU A 129 17.32 -21.03 -8.71
CA GLU A 129 17.26 -20.94 -10.17
C GLU A 129 18.67 -20.81 -10.78
N PRO A 130 18.98 -21.61 -11.82
CA PRO A 130 20.17 -21.37 -12.63
C PRO A 130 20.01 -20.06 -13.43
N PRO A 131 21.11 -19.50 -13.96
CA PRO A 131 21.03 -18.37 -14.88
C PRO A 131 20.15 -18.70 -16.10
N HIS A 132 19.19 -17.83 -16.43
CA HIS A 132 18.24 -18.08 -17.50
C HIS A 132 17.70 -16.75 -18.08
N GLY A 133 17.28 -16.76 -19.34
CA GLY A 133 16.63 -15.62 -20.00
C GLY A 133 17.38 -14.30 -19.82
N ARG A 134 16.70 -13.31 -19.21
CA ARG A 134 17.26 -11.98 -18.87
C ARG A 134 18.07 -11.97 -17.57
N TYR A 135 17.98 -13.03 -16.77
CA TYR A 135 18.62 -13.18 -15.46
C TYR A 135 19.92 -13.99 -15.60
N LYS A 136 20.93 -13.38 -16.22
CA LYS A 136 22.17 -14.08 -16.66
C LYS A 136 23.25 -14.23 -15.58
N MET A 137 22.91 -14.13 -14.29
CA MET A 137 23.88 -14.20 -13.18
C MET A 137 23.65 -15.41 -12.28
N LEU A 138 24.74 -16.09 -11.90
CA LEU A 138 24.69 -17.17 -10.90
C LEU A 138 24.31 -16.58 -9.55
N ARG A 139 23.32 -17.18 -8.86
CA ARG A 139 22.73 -16.65 -7.61
C ARG A 139 22.23 -15.21 -7.79
N TYR A 140 21.26 -15.05 -8.69
CA TYR A 140 20.59 -13.77 -8.91
C TYR A 140 19.99 -13.23 -7.60
N PRO A 141 20.00 -11.90 -7.33
CA PRO A 141 19.71 -11.34 -6.02
C PRO A 141 18.19 -11.19 -5.78
N TRP A 142 17.45 -12.30 -5.85
CA TRP A 142 15.99 -12.32 -5.69
C TRP A 142 15.49 -11.69 -4.37
N GLY A 143 16.27 -11.82 -3.29
CA GLY A 143 15.92 -11.17 -2.01
C GLY A 143 15.84 -9.64 -2.08
N GLN A 144 16.54 -9.02 -3.05
CA GLN A 144 16.43 -7.57 -3.27
C GLN A 144 15.11 -7.17 -3.92
N PHE A 145 14.47 -8.05 -4.70
CA PHE A 145 13.11 -7.80 -5.23
C PHE A 145 12.09 -7.76 -4.09
N VAL A 146 12.19 -8.68 -3.12
CA VAL A 146 11.35 -8.67 -1.92
C VAL A 146 11.62 -7.44 -1.05
N LYS A 147 12.88 -6.98 -0.96
CA LYS A 147 13.22 -5.73 -0.27
C LYS A 147 12.54 -4.51 -0.92
N VAL A 148 12.59 -4.41 -2.25
CA VAL A 148 11.89 -3.36 -3.01
C VAL A 148 10.37 -3.46 -2.83
N GLY A 149 9.80 -4.67 -2.91
CA GLY A 149 8.39 -4.92 -2.61
C GLY A 149 8.01 -4.49 -1.18
N GLY A 150 8.91 -4.70 -0.22
CA GLY A 150 8.78 -4.20 1.15
C GLY A 150 8.72 -2.69 1.27
N ALA A 151 9.66 -1.98 0.63
CA ALA A 151 9.65 -0.52 0.60
C ALA A 151 8.39 0.03 -0.09
N LEU A 152 7.93 -0.62 -1.18
CA LEU A 152 6.70 -0.25 -1.87
C LEU A 152 5.47 -0.46 -0.98
N ARG A 153 5.43 -1.52 -0.18
CA ARG A 153 4.36 -1.77 0.81
C ARG A 153 4.21 -0.63 1.81
N HIS A 154 5.32 -0.05 2.27
CA HIS A 154 5.27 1.12 3.16
C HIS A 154 4.67 2.36 2.49
N CYS A 155 4.84 2.51 1.17
CA CYS A 155 4.14 3.52 0.39
C CYS A 155 2.64 3.19 0.28
N ALA A 156 2.31 1.91 0.00
CA ALA A 156 0.93 1.44 -0.10
C ALA A 156 0.12 1.61 1.20
N PHE A 157 0.75 1.50 2.39
CA PHE A 157 0.09 1.79 3.66
C PHE A 157 -0.41 3.23 3.76
N MET A 158 0.30 4.19 3.16
CA MET A 158 -0.17 5.59 3.15
C MET A 158 -1.32 5.79 2.18
N VAL A 159 -1.29 5.11 1.03
CA VAL A 159 -2.45 5.08 0.12
C VAL A 159 -3.68 4.48 0.80
N MET A 160 -3.50 3.41 1.57
CA MET A 160 -4.56 2.82 2.39
C MET A 160 -5.10 3.80 3.44
N ALA A 161 -4.22 4.56 4.11
CA ALA A 161 -4.64 5.58 5.08
C ALA A 161 -5.44 6.71 4.43
N MET A 162 -5.00 7.20 3.26
CA MET A 162 -5.73 8.17 2.46
C MET A 162 -7.10 7.64 2.02
N HIS A 163 -7.17 6.38 1.56
CA HIS A 163 -8.43 5.74 1.21
C HIS A 163 -9.36 5.61 2.42
N GLY A 164 -8.82 5.33 3.61
CA GLY A 164 -9.56 5.36 4.87
C GLY A 164 -10.21 6.72 5.16
N CYS A 165 -9.55 7.83 4.80
CA CYS A 165 -10.12 9.17 4.93
C CYS A 165 -11.30 9.40 3.96
N ILE A 166 -11.25 8.80 2.77
CA ILE A 166 -12.36 8.83 1.79
C ILE A 166 -13.55 8.01 2.27
N LEU A 167 -13.32 6.89 2.97
CA LEU A 167 -14.39 6.05 3.48
C LEU A 167 -14.90 6.49 4.87
N SER A 168 -14.31 7.52 5.45
CA SER A 168 -14.67 8.04 6.78
C SER A 168 -16.03 8.72 6.77
N GLU A 169 -16.79 8.54 7.86
CA GLU A 169 -18.05 9.24 8.12
C GLU A 169 -17.84 10.75 8.32
N ILE A 170 -16.66 11.12 8.85
CA ILE A 170 -16.23 12.51 9.00
C ILE A 170 -15.19 12.81 7.92
N GLN A 171 -15.62 13.54 6.90
CA GLN A 171 -14.77 14.06 5.83
C GLN A 171 -14.61 15.58 5.96
N ALA A 172 -13.54 16.09 5.34
CA ALA A 172 -13.33 17.52 5.22
C ALA A 172 -14.41 18.17 4.34
N ALA A 173 -14.88 19.34 4.76
CA ALA A 173 -15.78 20.18 3.97
C ALA A 173 -15.24 20.38 2.54
N ALA A 174 -16.13 20.37 1.55
CA ALA A 174 -15.75 20.46 0.14
C ALA A 174 -14.95 21.74 -0.17
N GLU A 175 -15.34 22.88 0.41
CA GLU A 175 -14.63 24.16 0.28
C GLU A 175 -13.17 24.06 0.73
N LEU A 176 -12.95 23.39 1.88
CA LEU A 176 -11.62 23.21 2.43
C LEU A 176 -10.78 22.28 1.54
N ARG A 177 -11.37 21.19 1.00
CA ARG A 177 -10.68 20.32 0.03
C ARG A 177 -10.33 21.07 -1.26
N MET A 178 -11.23 21.92 -1.74
CA MET A 178 -11.02 22.72 -2.95
C MET A 178 -9.91 23.76 -2.79
N MET A 179 -9.72 24.29 -1.57
CA MET A 179 -8.65 25.24 -1.26
C MET A 179 -7.24 24.65 -1.50
N PHE A 180 -7.04 23.36 -1.22
CA PHE A 180 -5.75 22.66 -1.40
C PHE A 180 -5.73 21.75 -2.65
N ARG A 181 -6.72 21.89 -3.53
CA ARG A 181 -6.95 20.95 -4.63
C ARG A 181 -5.74 20.80 -5.52
N ASN A 182 -5.14 21.90 -5.93
CA ASN A 182 -4.11 21.90 -6.97
C ASN A 182 -2.83 21.25 -6.43
N GLU A 183 -2.46 21.57 -5.20
CA GLU A 183 -1.27 21.09 -4.50
C GLU A 183 -1.42 19.61 -4.15
N ILE A 184 -2.57 19.19 -3.59
CA ILE A 184 -2.88 17.78 -3.34
C ILE A 184 -2.84 16.97 -4.64
N GLN A 185 -3.45 17.49 -5.72
CA GLN A 185 -3.46 16.83 -7.02
C GLN A 185 -2.05 16.73 -7.61
N ARG A 186 -1.25 17.80 -7.52
CA ARG A 186 0.13 17.84 -8.02
C ARG A 186 0.97 16.78 -7.31
N VAL A 187 0.96 16.73 -5.97
CA VAL A 187 1.70 15.73 -5.19
C VAL A 187 1.28 14.30 -5.54
N GLY A 188 -0.02 14.03 -5.63
CA GLY A 188 -0.54 12.72 -6.04
C GLY A 188 -0.06 12.29 -7.43
N SER A 189 -0.09 13.22 -8.40
CA SER A 189 0.32 12.94 -9.77
C SER A 189 1.83 12.76 -9.93
N GLU A 190 2.66 13.59 -9.30
CA GLU A 190 4.12 13.46 -9.33
C GLU A 190 4.56 12.20 -8.59
N GLY A 191 3.96 11.90 -7.43
CA GLY A 191 4.21 10.66 -6.70
C GLY A 191 3.88 9.40 -7.49
N ALA A 192 2.78 9.40 -8.24
CA ALA A 192 2.41 8.29 -9.10
C ALA A 192 3.35 8.15 -10.32
N LYS A 193 3.83 9.27 -10.89
CA LYS A 193 4.86 9.24 -11.94
C LYS A 193 6.14 8.57 -11.46
N VAL A 194 6.60 8.89 -10.25
CA VAL A 194 7.78 8.23 -9.64
C VAL A 194 7.58 6.72 -9.55
N LEU A 195 6.45 6.26 -9.02
CA LEU A 195 6.15 4.83 -8.91
C LEU A 195 6.09 4.14 -10.27
N ARG A 196 5.49 4.78 -11.28
CA ARG A 196 5.45 4.24 -12.65
C ARG A 196 6.82 4.17 -13.28
N GLU A 197 7.65 5.19 -13.11
CA GLU A 197 9.00 5.19 -13.68
C GLU A 197 9.87 4.10 -13.03
N LEU A 198 9.85 3.97 -11.70
CA LEU A 198 10.52 2.87 -11.01
C LEU A 198 9.98 1.50 -11.45
N GLY A 199 8.67 1.35 -11.59
CA GLY A 199 8.04 0.13 -12.09
C GLY A 199 8.46 -0.23 -13.52
N ASN A 200 8.51 0.76 -14.42
CA ASN A 200 8.95 0.60 -15.80
C ASN A 200 10.43 0.21 -15.90
N LYS A 201 11.29 0.87 -15.11
CA LYS A 201 12.72 0.55 -15.04
C LYS A 201 12.97 -0.83 -14.45
N LEU A 202 12.19 -1.22 -13.44
CA LEU A 202 12.22 -2.56 -12.87
C LEU A 202 11.84 -3.61 -13.93
N GLU A 203 10.73 -3.42 -14.64
CA GLU A 203 10.23 -4.33 -15.68
C GLU A 203 11.24 -4.61 -16.80
N LYS A 204 11.97 -3.56 -17.18
CA LYS A 204 13.03 -3.61 -18.19
C LYS A 204 14.38 -4.04 -17.64
N LEU A 205 14.54 -4.12 -16.32
CA LEU A 205 15.81 -4.35 -15.62
C LEU A 205 16.87 -3.31 -16.05
N GLU A 206 16.46 -2.04 -16.05
CA GLU A 206 17.27 -0.87 -16.42
C GLU A 206 17.62 -0.02 -15.20
N LYS A 207 18.83 0.55 -15.20
CA LYS A 207 19.23 1.55 -14.21
C LYS A 207 18.52 2.88 -14.44
N LEU A 208 18.45 3.67 -13.36
CA LEU A 208 18.05 5.07 -13.45
C LEU A 208 19.13 5.89 -14.15
N SER A 209 18.69 6.93 -14.87
CA SER A 209 19.61 7.86 -15.52
C SER A 209 20.36 8.68 -14.46
N PRO A 210 21.70 8.76 -14.51
CA PRO A 210 22.50 9.40 -13.44
C PRO A 210 22.30 10.92 -13.36
N ASN A 211 21.78 11.56 -14.41
CA ASN A 211 21.62 13.02 -14.50
C ASN A 211 20.19 13.49 -14.15
N PHE A 212 19.30 12.58 -13.75
CA PHE A 212 17.90 12.91 -13.51
C PHE A 212 17.52 12.55 -12.07
N ASP A 213 17.22 13.55 -11.26
CA ASP A 213 16.63 13.33 -9.95
C ASP A 213 15.14 13.06 -10.10
N LEU A 214 14.77 11.79 -9.94
CA LEU A 214 13.39 11.35 -10.05
C LEU A 214 12.49 11.95 -8.97
N LEU A 215 13.05 12.34 -7.81
CA LEU A 215 12.26 12.82 -6.68
C LEU A 215 12.12 14.35 -6.62
N GLU A 216 12.88 15.09 -7.42
CA GLU A 216 12.90 16.57 -7.42
C GLU A 216 11.48 17.16 -7.50
N LYS A 217 10.72 16.78 -8.53
CA LYS A 217 9.36 17.33 -8.77
C LYS A 217 8.35 16.97 -7.69
N VAL A 218 8.46 15.78 -7.09
CA VAL A 218 7.53 15.35 -6.04
C VAL A 218 7.88 15.98 -4.70
N HIS A 219 9.17 16.21 -4.43
CA HIS A 219 9.62 16.97 -3.26
C HIS A 219 9.19 18.44 -3.35
N GLU A 220 9.40 19.08 -4.51
CA GLU A 220 8.93 20.46 -4.76
C GLU A 220 7.41 20.57 -4.56
N ALA A 221 6.63 19.66 -5.15
CA ALA A 221 5.18 19.65 -4.96
C ALA A 221 4.77 19.45 -3.50
N ALA A 222 5.50 18.61 -2.75
CA ALA A 222 5.21 18.36 -1.34
C ALA A 222 5.55 19.57 -0.46
N GLU A 223 6.64 20.27 -0.77
CA GLU A 223 7.04 21.51 -0.10
C GLU A 223 6.00 22.62 -0.33
N GLU A 224 5.53 22.80 -1.58
CA GLU A 224 4.45 23.74 -1.87
C GLU A 224 3.16 23.40 -1.11
N LEU A 225 2.78 22.12 -1.03
CA LEU A 225 1.63 21.69 -0.25
C LEU A 225 1.82 22.01 1.24
N GLN A 226 3.02 21.79 1.79
CA GLN A 226 3.35 22.12 3.18
C GLN A 226 3.28 23.63 3.43
N MET A 227 3.85 24.45 2.55
CA MET A 227 3.79 25.91 2.64
C MET A 227 2.35 26.41 2.61
N LEU A 228 1.50 25.86 1.74
CA LEU A 228 0.09 26.23 1.67
C LEU A 228 -0.67 25.82 2.94
N ILE A 229 -0.37 24.65 3.51
CA ILE A 229 -0.95 24.20 4.79
C ILE A 229 -0.57 25.17 5.91
N ASP A 230 0.68 25.65 5.94
CA ASP A 230 1.15 26.57 6.96
C ASP A 230 0.50 27.96 6.79
N GLU A 231 0.42 28.46 5.55
CA GLU A 231 -0.26 29.71 5.20
C GLU A 231 -1.74 29.68 5.60
N LYS A 232 -2.44 28.57 5.32
CA LYS A 232 -3.87 28.38 5.59
C LYS A 232 -4.15 27.67 6.91
N SER A 233 -3.17 27.53 7.79
CA SER A 233 -3.27 26.82 9.07
C SER A 233 -4.41 27.34 9.95
N TYR A 234 -4.68 28.65 9.89
CA TYR A 234 -5.80 29.25 10.60
C TYR A 234 -7.15 28.67 10.16
N HIS A 235 -7.35 28.29 8.89
CA HIS A 235 -8.58 27.61 8.45
C HIS A 235 -8.71 26.18 9.02
N LEU A 236 -7.59 25.54 9.34
CA LEU A 236 -7.57 24.19 9.93
C LEU A 236 -7.81 24.21 11.45
N VAL A 237 -7.48 25.32 12.13
CA VAL A 237 -7.57 25.49 13.59
C VAL A 237 -8.78 26.36 14.03
N SER A 238 -9.44 27.07 13.10
CA SER A 238 -10.43 28.15 13.37
C SER A 238 -11.80 27.71 13.94
N ALA A 239 -12.05 26.45 14.29
CA ALA A 239 -13.25 26.13 15.07
C ALA A 239 -13.20 26.72 16.51
N ALA A 240 -12.00 26.95 17.05
CA ALA A 240 -11.80 27.50 18.40
C ALA A 240 -11.34 28.97 18.43
N ALA A 241 -10.65 29.46 17.39
CA ALA A 241 -10.08 30.82 17.37
C ALA A 241 -11.14 31.93 17.19
N ARG A 242 -12.30 31.62 16.58
CA ARG A 242 -13.41 32.57 16.37
C ARG A 242 -13.99 33.13 17.68
N GLN A 243 -13.75 32.48 18.82
CA GLN A 243 -14.24 32.92 20.12
C GLN A 243 -13.25 33.79 20.90
N ARG A 244 -11.93 33.60 20.75
CA ARG A 244 -10.98 34.54 21.38
C ARG A 244 -11.18 35.96 20.86
N HIS A 245 -11.51 36.12 19.57
CA HIS A 245 -11.79 37.44 19.01
C HIS A 245 -13.16 38.01 19.42
N LYS A 246 -14.15 37.16 19.73
CA LYS A 246 -15.50 37.59 20.16
C LYS A 246 -15.64 37.81 21.67
N GLU A 247 -14.82 37.16 22.49
CA GLU A 247 -14.79 37.40 23.95
C GLU A 247 -13.92 38.63 24.32
N LEU A 248 -13.15 39.17 23.36
CA LEU A 248 -12.32 40.37 23.53
C LEU A 248 -12.96 41.65 22.94
N GLU A 249 -14.07 41.53 22.21
CA GLU A 249 -14.82 42.67 21.65
C GLU A 249 -16.16 42.81 22.39
N ASP A 250 -16.12 43.37 23.60
CA ASP A 250 -17.27 44.08 24.19
C ASP A 250 -17.09 45.57 23.86
N PRO A 251 -18.07 46.26 23.25
CA PRO A 251 -17.89 47.61 22.74
C PRO A 251 -18.33 48.62 23.80
N ASP A 252 -17.37 49.23 24.50
CA ASP A 252 -17.59 50.56 25.08
C ASP A 252 -16.26 51.33 25.23
N GLN A 253 -16.21 52.45 24.51
CA GLN A 253 -15.47 53.70 24.77
C GLN A 253 -14.00 53.86 24.32
N GLU A 254 -13.90 54.60 23.21
CA GLU A 254 -13.13 55.83 23.00
C GLU A 254 -11.58 55.81 22.93
N GLU A 255 -11.15 56.29 21.76
CA GLU A 255 -9.87 56.84 21.31
C GLU A 255 -8.89 57.33 22.40
N THR A 256 -7.58 57.11 22.22
CA THR A 256 -6.60 58.15 21.81
C THR A 256 -5.23 57.51 21.56
N GLU A 257 -4.50 58.12 20.63
CA GLU A 257 -3.19 57.85 20.05
C GLU A 257 -2.00 57.77 21.04
N GLU A 258 -0.96 57.04 20.63
CA GLU A 258 0.45 57.46 20.49
C GLU A 258 1.50 56.41 20.87
N GLU A 259 2.61 56.50 20.14
CA GLU A 259 3.72 55.58 19.98
C GLU A 259 4.65 55.47 21.21
N THR A 260 5.39 54.35 21.28
CA THR A 260 6.87 54.28 21.44
C THR A 260 7.32 53.14 22.38
N SER A 261 8.33 52.41 21.88
CA SER A 261 9.17 51.36 22.48
C SER A 261 9.63 51.57 23.94
N THR A 262 9.84 50.48 24.71
CA THR A 262 11.15 49.89 25.12
C THR A 262 10.95 48.85 26.26
N GLU A 263 11.89 47.90 26.35
CA GLU A 263 11.99 46.70 27.18
C GLU A 263 11.87 46.78 28.73
N ALA A 264 11.57 45.59 29.28
CA ALA A 264 12.11 44.95 30.51
C ALA A 264 11.32 44.98 31.84
N GLN A 265 10.88 43.76 32.20
CA GLN A 265 11.01 43.09 33.50
C GLN A 265 10.25 43.65 34.72
N GLN A 266 9.24 42.89 35.19
CA GLN A 266 9.30 42.11 36.45
C GLN A 266 7.98 41.36 36.71
N ALA A 267 8.10 40.06 37.02
CA ALA A 267 7.03 39.22 37.57
C ALA A 267 6.85 39.49 39.09
N PRO A 268 5.74 39.02 39.70
CA PRO A 268 5.90 37.79 40.48
C PRO A 268 4.72 36.80 40.41
N HIS A 269 5.13 35.53 40.23
CA HIS A 269 4.65 34.29 40.87
C HIS A 269 3.17 34.08 41.23
N LEU A 270 2.60 32.98 40.70
CA LEU A 270 2.05 31.90 41.55
C LEU A 270 2.20 30.53 40.85
N LYS A 271 2.62 29.53 41.63
CA LYS A 271 3.00 28.16 41.20
C LYS A 271 1.76 27.27 41.06
N HIS A 272 1.74 26.39 40.05
CA HIS A 272 1.34 25.00 40.29
C HIS A 272 2.14 24.06 39.38
N SER A 273 2.88 23.15 40.02
CA SER A 273 3.68 22.10 39.40
C SER A 273 2.86 20.82 39.37
N HIS A 274 2.77 20.15 38.22
CA HIS A 274 2.62 18.69 38.15
C HIS A 274 3.37 18.15 36.92
N THR A 275 4.64 17.82 37.17
CA THR A 275 5.35 16.61 36.74
C THR A 275 4.81 15.86 35.50
N PHE A 276 5.42 16.10 34.34
CA PHE A 276 5.42 15.13 33.23
C PHE A 276 6.27 13.92 33.63
N LYS A 277 5.62 12.80 33.94
CA LYS A 277 6.27 11.49 33.95
C LYS A 277 6.25 10.94 32.53
N ASN A 278 7.44 10.60 32.04
CA ASN A 278 7.67 9.69 30.92
C ASN A 278 6.71 8.49 30.99
N ILE A 279 6.07 8.17 29.88
CA ILE A 279 5.49 6.84 29.66
C ILE A 279 6.22 6.23 28.48
N ASP A 280 6.83 5.09 28.79
CA ASP A 280 7.71 4.28 27.98
C ASP A 280 7.11 3.83 26.65
N ARG A 281 8.02 3.78 25.69
CA ARG A 281 7.92 3.10 24.40
C ARG A 281 7.79 1.58 24.63
N HIS A 282 6.57 1.06 24.59
CA HIS A 282 6.33 -0.37 24.42
C HIS A 282 5.81 -0.66 23.01
N ILE A 283 6.72 -1.17 22.18
CA ILE A 283 6.41 -1.94 20.98
C ILE A 283 5.79 -3.25 21.46
N THR A 284 4.51 -3.46 21.16
CA THR A 284 3.87 -4.78 21.28
C THR A 284 3.41 -5.26 19.93
N ASN A 285 3.94 -6.43 19.55
CA ASN A 285 3.57 -7.21 18.38
C ASN A 285 2.05 -7.41 18.33
N MET A 286 1.40 -6.92 17.28
CA MET A 286 -0.02 -7.16 17.03
C MET A 286 -0.18 -8.49 16.29
N SER A 287 -0.57 -9.52 17.05
CA SER A 287 -1.05 -10.79 16.51
C SER A 287 -2.38 -10.56 15.76
N MET A 288 -2.43 -10.90 14.47
CA MET A 288 -3.68 -10.96 13.71
C MET A 288 -4.44 -12.24 14.08
N ASN A 289 -5.45 -12.13 14.92
CA ASN A 289 -6.51 -13.13 15.01
C ASN A 289 -7.84 -12.47 14.61
N LEU A 290 -8.29 -12.79 13.40
CA LEU A 290 -9.61 -12.42 12.88
C LEU A 290 -10.63 -13.49 13.34
N PRO A 291 -11.69 -13.16 14.07
CA PRO A 291 -12.72 -14.15 14.37
C PRO A 291 -13.66 -14.32 13.18
N SER A 292 -13.80 -15.56 12.73
CA SER A 292 -14.84 -16.00 11.80
C SER A 292 -16.21 -15.85 12.47
N PHE A 293 -17.12 -15.10 11.84
CA PHE A 293 -18.53 -15.04 12.25
C PHE A 293 -19.41 -15.45 11.09
N ALA A 294 -19.83 -16.71 11.12
CA ALA A 294 -21.04 -17.15 10.47
C ALA A 294 -22.24 -16.76 11.35
N ASN A 295 -23.28 -16.26 10.69
CA ASN A 295 -24.67 -16.23 11.14
C ASN A 295 -25.06 -15.12 12.14
N TRP A 296 -25.54 -13.99 11.60
CA TRP A 296 -26.56 -13.19 12.29
C TRP A 296 -27.59 -12.71 11.27
N GLY A 297 -28.74 -13.38 11.25
CA GLY A 297 -29.90 -12.99 10.45
C GLY A 297 -30.72 -11.89 11.15
N SER A 298 -31.23 -10.99 10.32
CA SER A 298 -32.43 -10.14 10.48
C SER A 298 -32.71 -9.57 11.88
N CYS A 299 -32.29 -8.32 12.12
CA CYS A 299 -32.82 -7.48 13.19
C CYS A 299 -33.06 -6.06 12.65
N ASP A 300 -34.20 -5.49 13.03
CA ASP A 300 -34.90 -4.37 12.37
C ASP A 300 -34.08 -3.10 12.10
N GLU A 301 -34.30 -2.56 10.90
CA GLU A 301 -33.60 -1.41 10.30
C GLU A 301 -33.86 -0.08 11.03
N GLU A 302 -34.99 0.05 11.74
CA GLU A 302 -35.40 1.28 12.44
C GLU A 302 -34.81 1.38 13.85
N ALA A 303 -34.66 0.26 14.58
CA ALA A 303 -34.02 0.24 15.90
C ALA A 303 -32.52 0.56 15.81
N LEU A 304 -31.90 0.25 14.67
CA LEU A 304 -30.48 0.48 14.40
C LEU A 304 -30.18 1.95 14.04
N LYS A 305 -31.17 2.68 13.50
CA LYS A 305 -31.10 4.12 13.17
C LYS A 305 -31.14 5.02 14.40
N GLN A 306 -31.87 4.64 15.45
CA GLN A 306 -32.00 5.44 16.67
C GLN A 306 -30.82 5.29 17.66
N GLN A 307 -29.99 4.24 17.54
CA GLN A 307 -29.08 3.89 18.64
C GLN A 307 -27.59 4.26 18.44
N LEU A 308 -27.10 4.71 17.28
CA LEU A 308 -25.65 4.95 17.10
C LEU A 308 -25.29 6.06 16.08
N GLN A 309 -25.55 7.33 16.41
CA GLN A 309 -24.93 8.46 15.70
C GLN A 309 -23.89 9.09 16.60
N TRP A 310 -22.60 8.96 16.29
CA TRP A 310 -21.57 9.67 17.03
C TRP A 310 -21.62 11.17 16.67
N PRO A 311 -21.63 12.08 17.66
CA PRO A 311 -21.48 11.82 19.10
C PRO A 311 -22.82 11.56 19.80
N SER A 312 -23.08 10.30 20.20
CA SER A 312 -24.33 9.85 20.84
C SER A 312 -24.30 9.98 22.37
N ARG A 313 -23.61 10.99 22.90
CA ARG A 313 -23.74 11.32 24.33
C ARG A 313 -23.77 12.83 24.50
N LEU A 314 -24.99 13.35 24.64
CA LEU A 314 -25.40 14.36 25.64
C LEU A 314 -26.91 14.56 25.48
N SER A 315 -27.70 13.67 26.10
CA SER A 315 -29.14 13.90 26.25
C SER A 315 -29.37 15.07 27.21
N VAL A 316 -29.97 16.14 26.68
CA VAL A 316 -30.83 17.14 27.33
C VAL A 316 -30.57 17.41 28.81
N LEU A 317 -29.92 18.54 29.09
CA LEU A 317 -30.11 19.26 30.34
C LEU A 317 -30.11 20.78 30.08
N GLY A 318 -31.31 21.37 30.02
CA GLY A 318 -31.55 22.80 30.19
C GLY A 318 -31.22 23.70 28.99
N ASP A 319 -32.04 24.74 28.83
CA ASP A 319 -31.98 25.73 27.74
C ASP A 319 -30.58 26.30 27.50
N ALA A 320 -30.22 26.39 26.21
CA ALA A 320 -29.07 27.08 25.60
C ALA A 320 -27.69 26.37 25.57
N VAL A 321 -27.19 26.19 24.33
CA VAL A 321 -25.79 25.94 23.92
C VAL A 321 -25.24 24.49 23.99
N LEU A 322 -25.85 23.54 23.25
CA LEU A 322 -25.20 22.26 22.91
C LEU A 322 -24.99 22.04 21.41
N ASN A 323 -25.88 22.54 20.55
CA ASN A 323 -25.75 22.42 19.10
C ASN A 323 -24.47 23.11 18.56
N GLU A 324 -24.11 24.28 19.10
CA GLU A 324 -22.91 25.00 18.68
C GLU A 324 -21.60 24.27 19.07
N ARG A 325 -21.60 23.54 20.19
CA ARG A 325 -20.44 22.73 20.61
C ARG A 325 -20.29 21.49 19.74
N GLU A 326 -21.39 20.86 19.36
CA GLU A 326 -21.42 19.70 18.47
C GLU A 326 -20.97 20.08 17.05
N VAL A 327 -21.52 21.18 16.50
CA VAL A 327 -21.09 21.75 15.21
C VAL A 327 -19.60 22.08 15.21
N ARG A 328 -19.09 22.73 16.26
CA ARG A 328 -17.64 23.03 16.38
C ARG A 328 -16.78 21.78 16.48
N THR A 329 -17.25 20.76 17.20
CA THR A 329 -16.54 19.48 17.30
C THR A 329 -16.47 18.80 15.93
N TYR A 330 -17.57 18.85 15.17
CA TYR A 330 -17.62 18.32 13.82
C TYR A 330 -16.73 19.10 12.85
N GLU A 331 -16.77 20.44 12.87
CA GLU A 331 -15.90 21.30 12.05
C GLU A 331 -14.41 21.02 12.34
N SER A 332 -14.05 20.88 13.62
CA SER A 332 -12.68 20.53 14.04
C SER A 332 -12.28 19.13 13.54
N ALA A 333 -13.16 18.14 13.67
CA ALA A 333 -12.90 16.78 13.20
C ALA A 333 -12.83 16.69 11.66
N SER A 334 -13.62 17.50 10.95
CA SER A 334 -13.58 17.66 9.50
C SER A 334 -12.24 18.26 9.03
N ALA A 335 -11.75 19.31 9.69
CA ALA A 335 -10.43 19.89 9.39
C ALA A 335 -9.30 18.90 9.68
N LEU A 336 -9.40 18.13 10.77
CA LEU A 336 -8.45 17.07 11.11
C LEU A 336 -8.42 15.95 10.07
N SER A 337 -9.56 15.63 9.44
CA SER A 337 -9.66 14.66 8.35
C SER A 337 -8.82 15.10 7.13
N LEU A 338 -8.85 16.39 6.78
CA LEU A 338 -7.97 16.93 5.74
C LEU A 338 -6.50 16.86 6.15
N ALA A 339 -6.17 17.24 7.39
CA ALA A 339 -4.80 17.17 7.89
C ALA A 339 -4.26 15.73 7.88
N ASN A 340 -5.08 14.74 8.23
CA ASN A 340 -4.72 13.32 8.15
C ASN A 340 -4.47 12.87 6.71
N PHE A 341 -5.31 13.31 5.77
CA PHE A 341 -5.15 13.00 4.35
C PHE A 341 -3.85 13.60 3.79
N THR A 342 -3.61 14.90 3.99
CA THR A 342 -2.42 15.60 3.49
C THR A 342 -1.15 15.12 4.19
N SER A 343 -1.21 14.85 5.50
CA SER A 343 -0.10 14.24 6.24
C SER A 343 0.25 12.85 5.70
N SER A 344 -0.74 12.01 5.39
CA SER A 344 -0.50 10.70 4.76
C SER A 344 0.12 10.84 3.37
N LEU A 345 -0.29 11.85 2.61
CA LEU A 345 0.27 12.14 1.28
C LEU A 345 1.73 12.61 1.36
N ILE A 346 2.07 13.49 2.31
CA ILE A 346 3.44 13.94 2.58
C ILE A 346 4.31 12.77 3.06
N GLU A 347 3.80 11.95 3.97
CA GLU A 347 4.49 10.76 4.48
C GLU A 347 4.71 9.72 3.38
N PHE A 348 3.79 9.61 2.41
CA PHE A 348 4.00 8.83 1.20
C PHE A 348 5.22 9.33 0.41
N VAL A 349 5.34 10.65 0.21
CA VAL A 349 6.49 11.26 -0.48
C VAL A 349 7.79 10.97 0.25
N ALA A 350 7.83 11.13 1.58
CA ALA A 350 9.00 10.83 2.40
C ALA A 350 9.48 9.36 2.23
N ARG A 351 8.55 8.43 2.00
CA ARG A 351 8.86 7.00 1.81
C ARG A 351 9.36 6.67 0.41
N LEU A 352 9.15 7.53 -0.58
CA LEU A 352 9.69 7.35 -1.93
C LEU A 352 11.22 7.32 -1.93
N GLN A 353 11.88 8.06 -1.03
CA GLN A 353 13.34 8.01 -0.90
C GLN A 353 13.84 6.61 -0.52
N ASN A 354 13.18 5.97 0.46
CA ASN A 354 13.55 4.60 0.86
C ASN A 354 13.29 3.58 -0.26
N LEU A 355 12.21 3.77 -1.01
CA LEU A 355 11.89 2.97 -2.18
C LEU A 355 12.93 3.13 -3.29
N LEU A 356 13.33 4.37 -3.60
CA LEU A 356 14.37 4.71 -4.56
C LEU A 356 15.70 4.06 -4.17
N ASN A 357 16.11 4.19 -2.92
CA ASN A 357 17.36 3.59 -2.41
C ASN A 357 17.33 2.06 -2.54
N SER A 358 16.20 1.43 -2.20
CA SER A 358 16.03 -0.02 -2.34
C SER A 358 16.08 -0.46 -3.81
N PHE A 359 15.49 0.33 -4.72
CA PHE A 359 15.57 0.08 -6.15
C PHE A 359 17.01 0.21 -6.68
N GLN A 360 17.74 1.26 -6.29
CA GLN A 360 19.13 1.47 -6.69
C GLN A 360 20.01 0.31 -6.22
N GLU A 361 19.89 -0.10 -4.96
CA GLU A 361 20.61 -1.26 -4.41
C GLU A 361 20.29 -2.55 -5.17
N LEU A 362 19.01 -2.79 -5.51
CA LEU A 362 18.61 -3.89 -6.37
C LEU A 362 19.30 -3.79 -7.75
N SER A 363 19.23 -2.63 -8.39
CA SER A 363 19.76 -2.40 -9.74
C SER A 363 21.27 -2.63 -9.82
N ASP A 364 22.00 -2.27 -8.77
CA ASP A 364 23.45 -2.45 -8.69
C ASP A 364 23.81 -3.91 -8.42
N LYS A 365 23.13 -4.55 -7.46
CA LYS A 365 23.38 -5.97 -7.14
C LYS A 365 23.00 -6.90 -8.28
N ALA A 366 21.91 -6.58 -8.99
CA ALA A 366 21.40 -7.37 -10.10
C ALA A 366 22.04 -7.04 -11.45
N ARG A 367 22.93 -6.03 -11.49
CA ARG A 367 23.62 -5.55 -12.71
C ARG A 367 22.64 -5.20 -13.83
N PHE A 368 21.65 -4.38 -13.50
CA PHE A 368 20.71 -3.85 -14.47
C PHE A 368 21.43 -3.13 -15.62
N SER A 369 20.84 -3.18 -16.80
CA SER A 369 21.41 -2.57 -18.00
C SER A 369 21.35 -1.05 -17.91
N ASN A 370 22.27 -0.35 -18.57
CA ASN A 370 22.17 1.10 -18.71
C ASN A 370 20.95 1.46 -19.57
N PRO A 371 20.31 2.62 -19.36
CA PRO A 371 19.18 3.04 -20.16
C PRO A 371 19.58 3.13 -21.63
N THR A 372 18.94 2.35 -22.50
CA THR A 372 19.17 2.40 -23.94
C THR A 372 18.58 3.70 -24.49
N ASN A 373 19.31 4.43 -25.33
CA ASN A 373 18.74 5.59 -26.01
C ASN A 373 17.59 5.12 -26.92
N PRO A 374 16.48 5.88 -27.05
CA PRO A 374 15.37 5.51 -27.92
C PRO A 374 15.75 5.33 -29.41
N LEU A 375 16.95 5.72 -29.80
CA LEU A 375 17.50 5.59 -31.15
C LEU A 375 18.07 4.21 -31.45
N ASP A 376 18.44 3.42 -30.42
CA ASP A 376 19.06 2.10 -30.60
C ASP A 376 18.02 0.97 -30.73
N GLN A 377 16.74 1.23 -30.43
CA GLN A 377 15.67 0.23 -30.54
C GLN A 377 15.23 -0.07 -31.99
N LYS A 378 15.79 0.63 -32.99
CA LYS A 378 15.42 0.45 -34.39
C LYS A 378 16.22 -0.64 -35.12
N GLU A 379 17.26 -1.22 -34.50
CA GLU A 379 18.16 -2.19 -35.16
C GLU A 379 18.06 -3.64 -34.66
N GLU A 380 17.40 -3.93 -33.54
CA GLU A 380 17.25 -5.32 -33.02
C GLU A 380 15.96 -6.02 -33.49
N GLY A 381 15.49 -5.70 -34.70
CA GLY A 381 14.42 -6.42 -35.38
C GLY A 381 14.99 -7.30 -36.47
N ASP A 382 15.63 -8.41 -36.11
CA ASP A 382 15.74 -9.67 -36.88
C ASP A 382 16.90 -10.53 -36.33
N ASP A 383 16.62 -11.40 -35.35
CA ASP A 383 17.29 -12.71 -35.27
C ASP A 383 16.57 -13.63 -34.27
N VAL A 384 15.60 -14.38 -34.79
CA VAL A 384 14.93 -15.48 -34.07
C VAL A 384 15.84 -16.72 -34.15
N GLY A 385 16.74 -16.85 -33.19
CA GLY A 385 17.58 -18.04 -32.97
C GLY A 385 16.92 -19.05 -32.05
N PHE A 386 16.19 -20.00 -32.65
CA PHE A 386 15.57 -21.16 -32.02
C PHE A 386 16.67 -22.13 -31.49
N TRP A 387 16.61 -22.49 -30.19
CA TRP A 387 17.38 -23.53 -29.46
C TRP A 387 18.88 -23.30 -29.18
N THR A 388 19.23 -23.23 -27.90
CA THR A 388 20.55 -23.64 -27.37
C THR A 388 20.37 -24.84 -26.43
N PRO A 389 21.07 -25.97 -26.65
CA PRO A 389 21.01 -27.11 -25.74
C PRO A 389 21.88 -26.87 -24.50
N PHE A 390 21.34 -27.27 -23.34
CA PHE A 390 22.07 -27.44 -22.08
C PHE A 390 23.34 -28.29 -22.29
N GLY A 391 24.50 -27.71 -22.05
CA GLY A 391 25.77 -28.42 -22.11
C GLY A 391 26.94 -27.56 -21.68
N ASN A 392 27.12 -27.39 -20.36
CA ASN A 392 28.43 -27.33 -19.67
C ASN A 392 28.26 -26.88 -18.22
N CYS A 393 27.82 -27.79 -17.35
CA CYS A 393 27.99 -27.68 -15.90
C CYS A 393 28.42 -29.02 -15.32
N MET A 394 29.58 -29.54 -15.73
CA MET A 394 30.37 -30.48 -14.93
C MET A 394 31.85 -30.23 -15.18
N GLY A 395 32.44 -29.35 -14.37
CA GLY A 395 33.89 -29.28 -14.22
C GLY A 395 34.33 -30.35 -13.23
N PHE A 396 34.81 -31.48 -13.73
CA PHE A 396 35.66 -32.39 -12.95
C PHE A 396 37.10 -31.87 -13.06
N ASN A 397 37.67 -31.42 -11.94
CA ASN A 397 39.11 -31.26 -11.81
C ASN A 397 39.71 -32.62 -11.40
N THR A 398 40.58 -33.14 -12.26
CA THR A 398 41.60 -34.15 -11.94
C THR A 398 42.63 -33.62 -10.97
#